data_AF-A0A2A6E705-F1
#
_entry.id   AF-A0A2A6E705-F1
#
_cell.length_a   1.000
_cell.length_b   1.000
_cell.length_c   1.000
_cell.angle_alpha   90.00
_cell.angle_beta   90.00
_cell.angle_gamma   90.00
#
_symmetry.space_group_name_H-M   'P 1'
#
loop_
_entity.id
_entity.type
_entity.pdbx_description
1 polymer ?
#
loop_
_entity_poly.entity_id
_entity_poly.type
_entity_poly.pdbx_seq_one_letter_code
_entity_poly.pdbx_strand_id
1 'polypeptide(L)'
;MKRFILLFFLSTIAIFKVYSQRLYDNGPLTGDNNYVLQGSKWNKTTLKYYIYNSSSHLTTTERENAIRSAFALWSDKSTLSFIQVYNPNQADIKII
;
A
#
# COMPACT_ATOMS: atom_id res chain seq x y z
N MET A 1 16.05 -45.27 -11.47
CA MET A 1 15.89 -43.84 -11.79
C MET A 1 14.46 -43.32 -11.52
N LYS A 2 13.87 -43.61 -10.35
CA LYS A 2 12.56 -43.04 -9.95
C LYS A 2 12.54 -42.53 -8.50
N ARG A 3 13.61 -42.74 -7.73
CA ARG A 3 13.75 -42.26 -6.34
C ARG A 3 14.44 -40.89 -6.22
N PHE A 4 15.06 -40.40 -7.30
CA PHE A 4 15.70 -39.07 -7.34
C PHE A 4 14.77 -37.93 -7.80
N ILE A 5 13.59 -38.25 -8.37
CA ILE A 5 12.62 -37.24 -8.82
C ILE A 5 11.77 -36.73 -7.63
N LEU A 6 11.59 -37.55 -6.58
CA LEU A 6 10.80 -37.16 -5.41
C LEU A 6 11.51 -36.11 -4.53
N LEU A 7 12.86 -36.07 -4.57
CA LEU A 7 13.65 -35.10 -3.79
C LEU A 7 13.75 -33.72 -4.47
N PHE A 8 13.47 -33.63 -5.77
CA PHE A 8 13.50 -32.35 -6.50
C PHE A 8 12.20 -31.53 -6.32
N PHE A 9 11.11 -32.17 -5.87
CA PHE A 9 9.88 -31.48 -5.52
C PHE A 9 9.87 -30.94 -4.08
N LEU A 10 10.78 -31.39 -3.22
CA LEU A 10 10.90 -30.89 -1.85
C LEU A 10 11.82 -29.66 -1.73
N SER A 11 12.63 -29.36 -2.75
CA SER A 11 13.55 -28.21 -2.75
C SER A 11 12.92 -26.92 -3.31
N THR A 12 11.79 -26.99 -4.01
CA THR A 12 11.13 -25.79 -4.55
C THR A 12 10.26 -25.05 -3.53
N ILE A 13 9.98 -25.66 -2.38
CA ILE A 13 9.18 -25.05 -1.30
C ILE A 13 10.02 -24.05 -0.47
N ALA A 14 11.35 -24.00 -0.64
CA ALA A 14 12.24 -23.19 0.19
C ALA A 14 12.54 -21.76 -0.32
N ILE A 15 12.02 -21.33 -1.48
CA ILE A 15 12.35 -19.99 -2.04
C ILE A 15 11.16 -19.01 -2.01
N PHE A 16 9.93 -19.46 -1.77
CA PHE A 16 8.81 -18.53 -1.57
C PHE A 16 8.71 -18.04 -0.12
N LYS A 17 9.73 -17.30 0.35
CA LYS A 17 9.50 -16.27 1.37
C LYS A 17 9.10 -14.96 0.70
N VAL A 18 8.00 -14.96 -0.05
CA VAL A 18 7.30 -13.70 -0.34
C VAL A 18 6.34 -13.44 0.81
N TYR A 19 6.92 -13.11 1.96
CA TYR A 19 6.17 -12.42 3.01
C TYR A 19 6.16 -10.94 2.64
N SER A 20 5.18 -10.53 1.83
CA SER A 20 4.71 -9.14 1.90
C SER A 20 3.78 -9.06 3.09
N GLN A 21 4.34 -9.06 4.30
CA GLN A 21 3.55 -8.72 5.47
C GLN A 21 3.31 -7.21 5.37
N ARG A 22 2.06 -6.80 5.09
CA ARG A 22 1.70 -5.38 5.22
C ARG A 22 1.61 -5.06 6.70
N LEU A 23 2.73 -4.61 7.25
CA LEU A 23 2.83 -4.14 8.63
C LEU A 23 2.19 -2.75 8.70
N TYR A 24 0.90 -2.69 8.99
CA TYR A 24 0.18 -1.43 9.12
C TYR A 24 0.49 -0.73 10.45
N ASP A 25 0.72 -1.50 11.52
CA ASP A 25 1.14 -0.98 12.82
C ASP A 25 1.60 -2.14 13.72
N ASN A 26 2.89 -2.16 14.10
CA ASN A 26 3.43 -3.09 15.09
C ASN A 26 3.98 -2.33 16.31
N GLY A 27 3.50 -1.12 16.57
CA GLY A 27 3.84 -0.40 17.79
C GLY A 27 3.39 -1.19 19.01
N PRO A 28 4.20 -1.30 20.08
CA PRO A 28 3.75 -1.93 21.31
C PRO A 28 2.51 -1.19 21.85
N LEU A 29 1.41 -1.92 22.07
CA LEU A 29 0.15 -1.40 22.65
C LEU A 29 0.27 -1.08 24.16
N THR A 30 1.41 -1.37 24.77
CA THR A 30 1.64 -1.25 26.20
C THR A 30 2.97 -0.54 26.46
N GLY A 31 2.90 0.70 26.92
CA GLY A 31 3.60 1.05 28.16
C GLY A 31 4.90 1.84 28.10
N ASP A 32 5.36 2.36 26.97
CA ASP A 32 6.44 3.37 26.96
C ASP A 32 6.19 4.41 25.86
N ASN A 33 6.16 5.69 26.22
CA ASN A 33 5.92 6.84 25.31
C ASN A 33 7.09 7.12 24.34
N ASN A 34 7.88 6.09 24.03
CA ASN A 34 9.02 6.19 23.13
C ASN A 34 8.52 6.03 21.69
N TYR A 35 8.15 7.14 21.06
CA TYR A 35 7.87 7.17 19.63
C TYR A 35 9.17 6.88 18.87
N VAL A 36 9.30 5.65 18.37
CA VAL A 36 10.34 5.30 17.40
C VAL A 36 9.78 5.51 16.01
N LEU A 37 10.52 6.19 15.14
CA LEU A 37 10.16 6.29 13.73
C LEU A 37 10.06 4.87 13.16
N GLN A 38 8.84 4.47 12.78
CA GLN A 38 8.57 3.16 12.19
C GLN A 38 9.33 2.95 10.85
N GLY A 39 9.87 4.03 10.28
CA GLY A 39 10.81 4.00 9.15
C GLY A 39 10.14 3.87 7.79
N SER A 40 8.84 3.60 7.70
CA SER A 40 8.13 3.61 6.44
C SER A 40 7.86 5.04 6.01
N LYS A 41 8.44 5.41 4.88
CA LYS A 41 8.16 6.65 4.17
C LYS A 41 8.13 6.37 2.68
N TRP A 42 7.40 7.20 1.95
CA TRP A 42 7.53 7.22 0.49
C TRP A 42 8.94 7.69 0.10
N ASN A 43 9.57 7.00 -0.84
CA ASN A 43 10.87 7.39 -1.40
C ASN A 43 10.76 8.52 -2.43
N LYS A 44 9.55 9.04 -2.66
CA LYS A 44 9.23 10.14 -3.57
C LYS A 44 8.12 11.00 -2.98
N THR A 45 8.01 12.23 -3.48
CA THR A 45 7.06 13.23 -2.99
C THR A 45 5.80 13.36 -3.85
N THR A 46 5.87 13.03 -5.14
CA THR A 46 4.69 12.96 -6.00
C THR A 46 4.13 11.55 -6.02
N LEU A 47 2.96 11.39 -5.40
CA LEU A 47 2.25 10.13 -5.28
C LEU A 47 1.08 10.10 -6.26
N LYS A 48 1.00 9.03 -7.03
CA LYS A 48 -0.07 8.78 -8.00
C LYS A 48 -1.15 7.94 -7.35
N TYR A 49 -2.41 8.36 -7.45
CA TYR A 49 -3.53 7.58 -6.94
C TYR A 49 -4.49 7.16 -8.05
N TYR A 50 -5.09 5.98 -7.89
CA TYR A 50 -6.12 5.46 -8.77
C TYR A 50 -7.36 5.10 -7.95
N ILE A 51 -8.54 5.49 -8.44
CA ILE A 51 -9.83 5.19 -7.85
C ILE A 51 -10.45 4.07 -8.68
N TYR A 52 -10.68 2.91 -8.06
CA TYR A 52 -11.45 1.85 -8.71
C TYR A 52 -12.90 2.28 -8.88
N ASN A 53 -13.51 1.85 -9.99
CA ASN A 53 -14.94 1.98 -10.14
C ASN A 53 -15.64 0.91 -9.31
N SER A 54 -15.94 1.23 -8.05
CA SER A 54 -16.69 0.40 -7.12
C SER A 54 -18.10 0.94 -6.90
N SER A 55 -19.02 0.04 -6.56
CA SER A 55 -20.35 0.40 -6.07
C SER A 55 -20.19 1.20 -4.77
N SER A 56 -20.80 2.38 -4.74
CA SER A 56 -20.73 3.29 -3.60
C SER A 56 -22.11 3.89 -3.36
N HIS A 57 -22.39 4.26 -2.12
CA HIS A 57 -23.53 5.10 -1.77
C HIS A 57 -23.33 6.56 -2.23
N LEU A 58 -22.13 6.92 -2.67
CA LEU A 58 -21.78 8.23 -3.20
C LEU A 58 -21.82 8.22 -4.73
N THR A 59 -22.18 9.37 -5.30
CA THR A 59 -21.90 9.63 -6.71
C THR A 59 -20.39 9.64 -6.97
N THR A 60 -19.99 9.41 -8.23
CA THR A 60 -18.58 9.47 -8.63
C THR A 60 -17.94 10.80 -8.23
N THR A 61 -18.65 11.92 -8.44
CA THR A 61 -18.15 13.26 -8.13
C THR A 61 -17.95 13.47 -6.63
N GLU A 62 -18.89 13.04 -5.78
CA GLU A 62 -18.75 13.14 -4.32
C GLU A 62 -17.55 12.35 -3.82
N ARG A 63 -17.37 11.12 -4.32
CA ARG A 63 -16.22 10.27 -3.99
C ARG A 63 -14.90 10.93 -4.41
N GLU A 64 -14.81 11.39 -5.66
CA GLU A 64 -13.60 12.06 -6.17
C GLU A 64 -13.28 13.35 -5.41
N ASN A 65 -14.30 14.14 -5.07
CA ASN A 65 -14.14 15.36 -4.29
C ASN A 65 -13.65 15.04 -2.87
N ALA A 66 -14.25 14.06 -2.19
CA ALA A 66 -13.83 13.66 -0.85
C ALA A 66 -12.37 13.19 -0.83
N ILE A 67 -11.97 12.38 -1.81
CA ILE A 67 -10.58 11.90 -1.94
C ILE A 67 -9.62 13.05 -2.22
N ARG A 68 -9.99 13.99 -3.11
CA ARG A 68 -9.16 15.16 -3.42
C ARG A 68 -9.00 16.08 -2.20
N SER A 69 -10.07 16.31 -1.45
CA SER A 69 -10.04 17.08 -0.21
C SER A 69 -9.14 16.43 0.84
N ALA A 70 -9.22 15.09 1.00
CA ALA A 70 -8.35 14.36 1.91
C ALA A 70 -6.87 14.52 1.52
N PHE A 71 -6.52 14.38 0.24
CA PHE A 71 -5.15 14.58 -0.23
C PHE A 71 -4.68 16.03 -0.10
N ALA A 72 -5.55 17.02 -0.28
CA ALA A 72 -5.22 18.42 -0.09
C ALA A 72 -4.77 18.72 1.34
N LEU A 73 -5.41 18.13 2.36
CA LEU A 73 -5.02 18.29 3.76
C LEU A 73 -3.60 17.80 4.03
N TRP A 74 -3.19 16.69 3.41
CA TRP A 74 -1.84 16.15 3.54
C TRP A 74 -0.81 16.97 2.76
N SER A 75 -1.17 17.43 1.56
CA SER A 75 -0.31 18.30 0.75
C SER A 75 -0.04 19.64 1.41
N ASP A 76 -1.00 20.21 2.14
CA ASP A 76 -0.82 21.49 2.85
C ASP A 76 0.22 21.41 3.97
N LYS A 77 0.41 20.23 4.57
CA LYS A 77 1.28 20.01 5.74
C LYS A 77 2.56 19.23 5.44
N SER A 78 2.84 18.93 4.18
CA SER A 78 4.00 18.13 3.80
C SER A 78 4.57 18.54 2.45
N THR A 79 5.67 17.92 2.05
CA THR A 79 6.20 18.05 0.69
C THR A 79 5.48 17.13 -0.30
N LEU A 80 4.44 16.39 0.11
CA LEU A 80 3.75 15.44 -0.75
C LEU A 80 2.78 16.15 -1.70
N SER A 81 2.72 15.65 -2.93
CA SER A 81 1.72 16.03 -3.93
C SER A 81 1.01 14.78 -4.44
N PHE A 82 -0.26 14.93 -4.78
CA PHE A 82 -1.11 13.80 -5.19
C PHE A 82 -1.69 14.05 -6.58
N ILE A 83 -1.55 13.06 -7.47
CA ILE A 83 -2.02 13.13 -8.85
C ILE A 83 -2.89 11.92 -9.15
N GLN A 84 -4.11 12.16 -9.62
CA GLN A 84 -4.97 11.08 -10.11
C GLN A 84 -4.41 10.52 -11.42
N VAL A 85 -4.32 9.21 -11.51
CA VAL A 85 -4.07 8.49 -12.77
C VAL A 85 -5.26 7.60 -13.10
N TYR A 86 -5.40 7.27 -14.37
CA TYR A 86 -6.51 6.45 -14.88
C TYR A 86 -6.09 5.03 -15.29
N ASN A 87 -4.81 4.69 -15.09
CA ASN A 87 -4.29 3.33 -15.21
C ASN A 87 -3.80 2.84 -13.83
N PRO A 88 -4.38 1.76 -13.26
CA PRO A 88 -4.01 1.29 -11.92
C PRO A 88 -2.55 0.82 -11.82
N ASN A 89 -1.91 0.48 -12.94
CA ASN A 89 -0.49 0.07 -12.95
C ASN A 89 0.47 1.26 -12.77
N GLN A 90 -0.02 2.49 -12.89
CA GLN A 90 0.76 3.71 -12.69
C GLN A 90 0.59 4.31 -11.29
N ALA A 91 -0.28 3.72 -10.46
CA ALA A 91 -0.65 4.26 -9.16
C ALA A 91 0.19 3.67 -8.01
N ASP A 92 0.59 4.55 -7.10
CA ASP A 92 1.20 4.20 -5.82
C ASP A 92 0.13 3.84 -4.78
N ILE A 93 -1.01 4.54 -4.84
CA ILE A 93 -2.15 4.37 -3.94
C ILE A 93 -3.35 3.92 -4.76
N LYS A 94 -3.97 2.81 -4.35
CA LYS A 94 -5.16 2.25 -4.99
C LYS A 94 -6.32 2.29 -4.01
N ILE A 95 -7.37 3.02 -4.37
CA ILE A 95 -8.56 3.24 -3.54
C ILE A 95 -9.69 2.40 -4.12
N ILE A 96 -10.24 1.50 -3.31
CA ILE A 96 -11.31 0.55 -3.66
C ILE A 96 -12.63 1.06 -3.07
#